data_AF-A0A7W2RYU7-F1
#
_entry.id   AF-A0A7W2RYU7-F1
#
_cell.length_a   1.000
_cell.length_b   1.000
_cell.length_c   1.000
_cell.angle_alpha   90.00
_cell.angle_beta   90.00
_cell.angle_gamma   90.00
#
_symmetry.space_group_name_H-M   'P 1'
#
loop_
_entity.id
_entity.type
_entity.pdbx_description
1 polymer ?
#
loop_
_entity_poly.entity_id
_entity_poly.type
_entity_poly.pdbx_seq_one_letter_code
_entity_poly.pdbx_strand_id
1 'polypeptide(L)' 'MIYSILVVRYNGELNINTDEVKSTQWIHWKNWLQQIETSSNLYSQWCIEESYIPERSKIFKEWLSQINSYPPKSNETDFF' A
#
# COMPACT_ATOMS: atom_id res chain seq x y z
N MET A 1 12.45 -21.69 0.35
CA MET A 1 13.00 -20.35 0.59
C MET A 1 11.96 -19.59 1.40
N ILE A 2 12.34 -19.01 2.55
CA ILE A 2 11.44 -18.19 3.36
C ILE A 2 11.74 -16.74 2.97
N TYR A 3 10.77 -16.05 2.38
CA TYR A 3 10.89 -14.63 2.06
C TYR A 3 10.20 -13.82 3.16
N SER A 4 10.91 -12.82 3.69
CA SER A 4 10.36 -11.88 4.67
C SER A 4 9.97 -10.59 3.97
N ILE A 5 8.68 -10.25 3.98
CA ILE A 5 8.18 -8.95 3.50
C ILE A 5 8.00 -8.02 4.70
N LEU A 6 8.57 -6.83 4.59
CA LEU A 6 8.41 -5.77 5.57
C LEU A 6 7.26 -4.86 5.16
N VAL A 7 6.38 -4.56 6.11
CA VAL A 7 5.23 -3.68 5.90
C VAL A 7 5.26 -2.61 6.98
N VAL A 8 5.10 -1.34 6.59
CA VAL A 8 5.22 -0.18 7.47
C VAL A 8 3.99 0.71 7.35
N ARG A 9 3.61 1.37 8.45
CA ARG A 9 2.64 2.49 8.43
C ARG A 9 3.40 3.79 8.44
N TYR A 10 2.99 4.71 7.57
CA TYR A 10 3.58 6.02 7.49
C TYR A 10 2.49 7.04 7.17
N ASN A 11 2.44 8.12 7.95
CA ASN A 11 1.48 9.21 7.81
C ASN A 11 2.17 10.59 7.78
N GLY A 12 3.49 10.61 7.57
CA GLY A 12 4.27 11.84 7.45
C GLY A 12 4.41 12.31 6.01
N GLU A 13 5.21 13.36 5.82
CA GLU A 13 5.57 13.87 4.51
C GLU A 13 6.76 13.12 3.91
N LEU A 14 6.63 12.68 2.66
CA LEU A 14 7.71 12.02 1.94
C LEU A 14 8.74 13.05 1.47
N ASN A 15 9.96 12.98 2.02
CA ASN A 15 11.11 13.69 1.48
C ASN A 15 11.85 12.76 0.50
N ILE A 16 11.55 12.91 -0.79
CA ILE A 16 12.00 12.01 -1.86
C ILE A 16 13.31 12.51 -2.47
N ASN A 17 14.31 11.63 -2.59
CA ASN A 17 15.49 11.90 -3.42
C ASN A 17 15.13 11.76 -4.91
N THR A 18 15.12 12.88 -5.63
CA THR A 18 14.70 12.94 -7.04
C THR A 18 15.68 12.30 -8.01
N ASP A 19 16.94 12.09 -7.59
CA ASP A 19 17.95 11.40 -8.41
C ASP A 19 17.67 9.89 -8.51
N GLU A 20 16.95 9.33 -7.53
CA GLU A 20 16.64 7.90 -7.42
C GLU A 20 15.17 7.59 -7.71
N VAL A 21 14.26 8.47 -7.29
CA VAL A 21 12.82 8.24 -7.37
C VAL A 21 12.15 9.33 -8.18
N LYS A 22 11.61 8.93 -9.33
CA LYS A 22 10.94 9.83 -10.26
C LYS A 22 9.57 10.31 -9.79
N SER A 23 8.79 9.44 -9.15
CA SER A 23 7.41 9.74 -8.73
C SER A 23 6.92 8.75 -7.69
N THR A 24 6.03 9.20 -6.80
CA THR A 24 5.35 8.35 -5.81
C THR A 24 3.84 8.54 -5.89
N GLN A 25 3.08 7.51 -5.52
CA GLN A 25 1.63 7.60 -5.37
C GLN A 25 1.18 6.83 -4.14
N TRP A 26 0.19 7.38 -3.43
CA TRP A 26 -0.58 6.63 -2.44
C TRP A 26 -1.76 5.96 -3.16
N ILE A 27 -1.94 4.66 -2.95
CA ILE A 27 -3.00 3.88 -3.61
C ILE A 27 -3.66 2.95 -2.62
N HIS A 28 -4.98 2.78 -2.72
CA HIS A 28 -5.69 1.76 -1.96
C HIS A 28 -5.20 0.36 -2.35
N TRP A 29 -4.92 -0.47 -1.36
CA TRP A 29 -4.37 -1.82 -1.58
C TRP A 29 -5.15 -2.66 -2.61
N LYS A 30 -6.49 -2.61 -2.56
CA LYS A 30 -7.33 -3.32 -3.54
C LYS A 30 -7.12 -2.82 -4.97
N ASN A 31 -6.98 -1.50 -5.15
CA ASN A 31 -6.74 -0.89 -6.45
C ASN A 31 -5.34 -1.22 -6.95
N TRP A 32 -4.36 -1.27 -6.04
CA TRP A 32 -2.99 -1.70 -6.37
C TRP A 32 -2.98 -3.12 -6.95
N LEU A 33 -3.63 -4.09 -6.29
CA LEU A 33 -3.70 -5.47 -6.78
C LEU A 33 -4.34 -5.57 -8.17
N GLN A 34 -5.41 -4.81 -8.42
CA GLN A 34 -6.03 -4.76 -9.75
C GLN A 34 -5.11 -4.11 -10.80
N GLN A 35 -4.36 -3.09 -10.41
CA GLN A 35 -3.45 -2.38 -11.31
C GLN A 35 -2.27 -3.24 -11.75
N ILE A 36 -1.65 -3.99 -10.83
CA ILE A 36 -0.54 -4.89 -11.18
C ILE A 36 -1.00 -6.10 -12.01
N GLU A 37 -2.27 -6.50 -11.90
CA GLU A 37 -2.86 -7.56 -12.72
C GLU A 37 -3.11 -7.08 -14.16
N THR A 38 -3.68 -5.88 -14.31
CA THR A 38 -4.05 -5.32 -15.62
C THR A 38 -2.89 -4.66 -16.37
N SER A 39 -1.85 -4.24 -15.67
CA SER A 39 -0.69 -3.50 -16.22
C SER A 39 0.65 -4.08 -15.76
N SER A 40 0.76 -5.41 -15.71
CA SER A 40 1.93 -6.12 -15.17
C SER A 40 3.26 -5.72 -15.83
N ASN A 41 3.25 -5.38 -17.12
CA ASN A 41 4.45 -4.97 -17.86
C ASN A 41 5.03 -3.62 -17.43
N LEU A 42 4.32 -2.83 -16.61
CA LEU A 42 4.81 -1.57 -16.05
C LEU A 42 5.59 -1.75 -14.75
N TYR A 43 5.58 -2.96 -14.18
CA TYR A 43 6.18 -3.26 -12.88
C TYR A 43 7.29 -4.28 -13.04
N SER A 44 8.25 -4.22 -12.13
CA SER A 44 9.26 -5.27 -12.04
C SER A 44 8.61 -6.59 -11.60
N GLN A 45 9.17 -7.70 -12.07
CA GLN A 45 8.66 -9.03 -11.71
C GLN A 45 8.64 -9.24 -10.19
N TRP A 46 9.69 -8.82 -9.49
CA TRP A 46 9.76 -8.91 -8.03
C TRP A 46 8.66 -8.10 -7.33
N CYS A 47 8.33 -6.90 -7.81
CA CYS A 47 7.26 -6.09 -7.24
C CYS A 47 5.88 -6.79 -7.33
N ILE A 48 5.62 -7.46 -8.45
CA ILE A 48 4.38 -8.23 -8.66
C ILE A 48 4.36 -9.44 -7.71
N GLU A 49 5.44 -10.22 -7.70
CA GLU A 49 5.56 -11.40 -6.84
C GLU A 49 5.41 -11.06 -5.35
N GLU A 50 6.11 -10.01 -4.91
CA GLU A 50 6.09 -9.55 -3.51
C GLU A 50 4.73 -8.97 -3.12
N SER A 51 3.99 -8.35 -4.04
CA SER A 51 2.64 -7.84 -3.75
C SER A 51 1.64 -8.94 -3.40
N TYR A 52 1.80 -10.14 -3.97
CA TYR A 52 0.93 -11.28 -3.66
C TYR A 52 1.28 -11.99 -2.35
N ILE A 53 2.47 -11.76 -1.77
CA ILE A 53 2.86 -12.39 -0.50
C ILE A 53 2.00 -11.87 0.66
N PRO A 54 1.88 -10.55 0.90
CA PRO A 54 0.96 -10.00 1.90
C PRO A 54 -0.50 -10.39 1.64
N GLU A 55 -0.94 -10.38 0.39
CA GLU A 55 -2.33 -10.73 0.05
C GLU A 55 -2.70 -12.17 0.47
N ARG A 56 -1.74 -13.10 0.47
CA ARG A 56 -1.96 -14.47 0.95
C ARG A 56 -1.82 -14.61 2.47
N SER A 57 -1.35 -13.58 3.16
CA SER A 57 -1.11 -13.58 4.61
C SER A 57 -2.35 -13.15 5.39
N LYS A 58 -2.85 -14.06 6.24
CA LYS A 58 -3.94 -13.76 7.18
C LYS A 58 -3.57 -12.62 8.15
N ILE A 59 -2.34 -12.62 8.65
CA ILE A 59 -1.82 -11.60 9.57
C ILE A 59 -1.85 -10.22 8.92
N PHE A 60 -1.43 -10.13 7.64
CA PHE A 60 -1.48 -8.87 6.91
C PHE A 60 -2.92 -8.38 6.70
N LYS A 61 -3.85 -9.28 6.33
CA LYS A 61 -5.27 -8.93 6.16
C LYS A 61 -5.90 -8.40 7.44
N GLU A 62 -5.59 -9.02 8.58
CA GLU A 62 -6.03 -8.55 9.91
C GLU A 62 -5.37 -7.21 10.27
N TRP A 63 -4.09 -7.03 9.96
CA TRP A 63 -3.39 -5.76 10.18
C TRP A 63 -3.93 -4.64 9.30
N LEU A 64 -4.33 -4.93 8.07
CA LEU A 64 -4.91 -3.98 7.11
C LEU A 64 -6.34 -3.56 7.52
N SER A 65 -7.15 -4.49 8.04
CA SER A 65 -8.52 -4.17 8.50
C SER A 65 -8.52 -3.23 9.72
N GLN A 66 -7.48 -3.28 10.56
CA GLN A 66 -7.28 -2.34 11.66
C GLN A 66 -7.05 -0.90 11.17
N ILE A 67 -6.45 -0.73 10.00
CA ILE A 67 -6.22 0.60 9.40
C ILE A 67 -7.55 1.22 8.97
N ASN A 68 -8.48 0.40 8.47
CA ASN A 68 -9.81 0.87 8.03
C ASN A 68 -10.81 1.06 9.19
N SER A 69 -10.45 0.70 10.43
CA SER A 69 -11.34 0.74 11.61
C SER A 69 -10.88 1.70 12.72
N TYR A 70 -9.68 2.27 12.61
CA TYR A 70 -9.27 3.49 13.33
C TYR A 70 -9.84 4.70 12.60
N PRO A 71 -10.44 5.71 13.26
CA PRO A 71 -11.21 6.68 12.50
C PRO A 71 -10.33 7.91 12.18
N PRO A 72 -10.88 8.94 11.50
CA PRO A 72 -11.43 9.98 12.35
C PRO A 72 -12.94 9.85 12.40
N LYS A 73 -13.44 9.76 13.63
CA LYS A 73 -14.84 9.92 13.93
C LYS A 73 -14.96 11.43 14.10
N SER A 74 -15.38 12.07 13.03
CA SER A 74 -16.13 13.31 13.06
C SER A 74 -17.11 13.16 11.88
N ASN A 75 -18.31 12.65 12.10
CA ASN A 75 -19.47 13.49 12.41
C ASN A 75 -19.10 14.94 12.79
N GLU A 76 -18.72 15.73 11.79
CA GLU A 76 -18.81 17.19 11.68
C GLU A 76 -18.55 17.41 10.17
N THR A 77 -19.57 17.54 9.30
CA THR A 77 -20.21 18.84 8.98
C THR A 77 -19.46 19.99 9.61
N ASP A 78 -18.68 20.73 8.80
CA ASP A 78 -18.05 22.05 9.01
C ASP A 78 -16.63 22.04 8.40
N PHE A 79 -16.16 22.88 7.48
CA PHE A 79 -16.61 24.10 6.80
C PHE A 79 -15.97 24.13 5.39
N PHE A 80 -16.69 24.73 4.45
CA PHE A 80 -16.32 25.28 3.11
C PHE A 80 -15.05 24.81 2.39
#